data_AF-A0A7V6ZQ80-F1
#
_entry.id   AF-A0A7V6ZQ80-F1
#
_cell.length_a   1.000
_cell.length_b   1.000
_cell.length_c   1.000
_cell.angle_alpha   90.00
_cell.angle_beta   90.00
_cell.angle_gamma   90.00
#
_symmetry.space_group_name_H-M   'P 1'
#
loop_
_entity.id
_entity.type
_entity.pdbx_description
1 polymer ?
#
loop_
_entity_poly.entity_id
_entity_poly.type
_entity_poly.pdbx_seq_one_letter_code
_entity_poly.pdbx_strand_id
1 'polypeptide(L)'
;MLTTRMFTVPVYYRKFKCKGGDCRNSCCKGWDVTMSTDDYFILQGMDCSKKLRELLDRHIRILPHPTPDRYALIEKTFDGDCPFHMTNGYCMLHTQCGEKVLPNICHYFP
;
A
#
# COMPACT_ATOMS: atom_id res chain seq x y z
N MET A 1 22.71 -2.80 -19.29
CA MET A 1 23.67 -2.25 -18.31
C MET A 1 22.86 -1.56 -17.22
N LEU A 2 22.99 -1.98 -15.96
CA LEU A 2 22.31 -1.30 -14.84
C LEU A 2 23.12 -0.05 -14.49
N THR A 3 22.54 1.12 -14.69
CA THR A 3 23.19 2.40 -14.39
C THR A 3 23.12 2.66 -12.88
N THR A 4 24.24 2.56 -12.18
CA THR A 4 24.30 2.89 -10.75
C THR A 4 24.27 4.42 -10.57
N ARG A 5 23.28 4.93 -9.83
CA ARG A 5 23.19 6.35 -9.43
C ARG A 5 23.58 6.49 -7.96
N MET A 6 24.46 7.45 -7.64
CA MET A 6 24.80 7.79 -6.25
C MET A 6 23.93 8.94 -5.76
N PHE A 7 23.42 8.81 -4.54
CA PHE A 7 22.62 9.85 -3.88
C PHE A 7 23.20 10.15 -2.50
N THR A 8 23.27 11.44 -2.15
CA THR A 8 23.55 11.88 -0.78
C THR A 8 22.24 11.83 0.00
N VAL A 9 22.20 11.07 1.10
CA VAL A 9 21.02 10.93 1.96
C VAL A 9 21.39 11.16 3.42
N PRO A 10 20.45 11.59 4.27
CA PRO A 10 20.69 11.68 5.70
C PRO A 10 21.11 10.33 6.31
N VAL A 11 21.98 10.36 7.32
CA VAL A 11 22.52 9.15 7.96
C VAL A 11 21.42 8.22 8.51
N TYR A 12 20.31 8.80 8.96
CA TYR A 12 19.17 8.04 9.48
C TYR A 12 18.37 7.32 8.39
N TYR A 13 18.50 7.69 7.11
CA TYR A 13 17.71 7.10 6.01
C TYR A 13 17.90 5.58 5.95
N ARG A 14 19.15 5.11 6.08
CA ARG A 14 19.48 3.66 6.09
C ARG A 14 18.97 2.92 7.32
N LYS A 15 18.57 3.65 8.37
CA LYS A 15 18.07 3.10 9.63
C LYS A 15 16.55 3.19 9.73
N PHE A 16 15.90 3.82 8.76
CA PHE A 16 14.45 3.98 8.76
C PHE A 16 13.77 2.60 8.74
N LYS A 17 12.77 2.44 9.59
CA LYS A 17 11.89 1.27 9.64
C LYS A 17 10.48 1.72 10.00
N CYS A 18 9.48 1.15 9.32
CA CYS A 18 8.09 1.32 9.69
C CYS A 18 7.88 0.87 11.15
N LYS A 19 7.22 1.71 11.95
CA LYS A 19 6.88 1.40 13.36
C LYS A 19 5.60 0.54 13.49
N GLY A 20 4.94 0.25 12.38
CA GLY A 20 3.70 -0.52 12.38
C GLY A 20 2.63 0.10 13.28
N GLY A 21 2.06 -0.72 14.17
CA GLY A 21 1.04 -0.30 15.12
C GLY A 21 1.50 0.71 16.17
N ASP A 22 2.81 0.85 16.40
CA ASP A 22 3.38 1.85 17.31
C ASP A 22 3.54 3.23 16.63
N CYS A 23 3.13 3.34 15.36
CA CYS A 23 3.16 4.61 14.66
C CYS A 23 2.04 5.54 15.16
N ARG A 24 2.38 6.79 15.46
CA ARG A 24 1.41 7.82 15.91
C ARG A 24 0.40 8.19 14.81
N ASN A 25 0.77 7.96 13.55
CA ASN A 25 -0.04 8.26 12.38
C ASN A 25 -0.26 6.99 11.56
N SER A 26 -1.49 6.73 11.13
CA SER A 26 -1.78 5.71 10.12
C SER A 26 -1.54 6.29 8.73
N CYS A 27 -0.94 5.48 7.84
CA CYS A 27 -0.88 5.78 6.42
C CYS A 27 -2.29 5.82 5.81
N CYS A 28 -2.40 6.29 4.57
CA CYS A 28 -3.65 6.22 3.81
C CYS A 28 -4.83 7.02 4.42
N LYS A 29 -4.55 7.98 5.32
CA LYS A 29 -5.54 8.95 5.82
C LYS A 29 -5.38 10.27 5.07
N GLY A 30 -6.45 10.72 4.42
CA GLY A 30 -6.47 12.00 3.70
C GLY A 30 -6.03 11.95 2.23
N TRP A 31 -5.73 10.76 1.68
CA TRP A 31 -5.50 10.59 0.23
C TRP A 31 -6.01 9.24 -0.29
N ASP A 32 -6.25 9.22 -1.59
CA ASP A 32 -6.64 8.03 -2.34
C ASP A 32 -5.42 7.14 -2.62
N VAL A 33 -5.57 5.84 -2.39
CA VAL A 33 -4.51 4.86 -2.67
C VAL A 33 -4.76 4.29 -4.06
N THR A 34 -4.19 4.93 -5.08
CA THR A 34 -4.22 4.42 -6.46
C THR A 34 -3.08 3.44 -6.71
N MET A 35 -3.29 2.50 -7.62
CA MET A 35 -2.30 1.48 -7.97
C MET A 35 -2.08 1.42 -9.47
N SER A 36 -0.86 1.09 -9.88
CA SER A 36 -0.54 0.77 -11.28
C SER A 36 -1.21 -0.55 -11.69
N THR A 37 -1.17 -0.85 -12.98
CA THR A 37 -1.61 -2.15 -13.50
C THR A 37 -0.79 -3.30 -12.88
N ASP A 38 0.52 -3.12 -12.71
CA ASP A 38 1.41 -4.11 -12.12
C ASP A 38 1.08 -4.36 -10.65
N ASP A 39 0.91 -3.29 -9.87
CA ASP A 39 0.52 -3.36 -8.46
C ASP A 39 -0.82 -4.10 -8.31
N TYR A 40 -1.78 -3.81 -9.18
CA TYR A 40 -3.08 -4.49 -9.20
C TYR A 40 -2.91 -6.00 -9.41
N PHE A 41 -2.17 -6.43 -10.44
CA PHE A 41 -2.01 -7.85 -10.72
C PHE A 41 -1.20 -8.59 -9.64
N ILE A 42 -0.23 -7.94 -9.00
CA ILE A 42 0.45 -8.49 -7.83
C ILE A 42 -0.56 -8.79 -6.71
N LEU A 43 -1.44 -7.83 -6.38
CA LEU A 43 -2.44 -8.01 -5.33
C LEU A 43 -3.50 -9.07 -5.69
N GLN A 44 -3.85 -9.18 -6.97
CA GLN A 44 -4.76 -10.22 -7.46
C GLN A 44 -4.14 -11.63 -7.36
N GLY A 45 -2.85 -11.77 -7.71
CA GLY A 45 -2.19 -13.08 -7.82
C GLY A 45 -1.49 -13.58 -6.55
N MET A 46 -1.29 -12.74 -5.53
CA MET A 46 -0.55 -13.15 -4.33
C MET A 46 -1.34 -14.09 -3.42
N ASP A 47 -0.61 -14.97 -2.72
CA ASP A 47 -1.16 -15.76 -1.63
C ASP A 47 -1.40 -14.89 -0.39
N CYS A 48 -2.56 -15.04 0.24
CA CYS A 48 -2.92 -14.31 1.45
C CYS A 48 -3.99 -15.04 2.27
N SER A 49 -4.26 -14.56 3.49
CA SER A 49 -5.35 -15.12 4.30
C SER A 49 -6.70 -14.89 3.63
N LYS A 50 -7.66 -15.80 3.87
CA LYS A 50 -9.04 -15.66 3.36
C LYS A 50 -9.66 -14.29 3.68
N LYS A 51 -9.45 -13.79 4.89
CA LYS A 51 -9.94 -12.47 5.32
C LYS A 51 -9.33 -11.33 4.51
N LEU A 52 -8.03 -11.39 4.23
CA LEU A 52 -7.35 -10.37 3.41
C LEU A 52 -7.81 -10.45 1.96
N ARG A 53 -7.98 -11.66 1.41
CA ARG A 53 -8.55 -11.87 0.07
C ARG A 53 -9.94 -11.23 -0.06
N GLU A 54 -10.85 -11.51 0.87
CA GLU A 54 -12.19 -10.91 0.90
C GLU A 54 -12.19 -9.38 0.99
N LEU A 55 -11.16 -8.76 1.58
CA LEU A 55 -11.03 -7.30 1.63
C LEU A 55 -10.47 -6.74 0.33
N LEU A 56 -9.47 -7.39 -0.27
CA LEU A 56 -8.93 -7.01 -1.59
C LEU A 56 -10.03 -7.04 -2.65
N ASP A 57 -10.79 -8.13 -2.71
CA ASP A 57 -11.81 -8.34 -3.73
C ASP A 57 -12.98 -7.35 -3.60
N ARG A 58 -13.30 -6.91 -2.37
CA ARG A 58 -14.39 -5.96 -2.11
C ARG A 58 -13.99 -4.50 -2.27
N HIS A 59 -12.74 -4.15 -1.97
CA HIS A 59 -12.34 -2.75 -1.84
C HIS A 59 -11.39 -2.28 -2.96
N ILE A 60 -10.96 -3.15 -3.87
CA ILE A 60 -10.19 -2.70 -5.03
C ILE A 60 -11.13 -2.48 -6.21
N ARG A 61 -11.19 -1.25 -6.71
CA ARG A 61 -11.98 -0.90 -7.88
C ARG A 61 -11.11 -0.36 -9.02
N ILE A 62 -11.34 -0.88 -10.23
CA ILE A 62 -10.74 -0.33 -11.46
C ILE A 62 -11.34 1.05 -11.74
N LEU A 63 -10.48 2.00 -12.10
CA LEU A 63 -10.90 3.38 -12.38
C LEU A 63 -11.70 3.45 -13.70
N PRO A 64 -12.62 4.42 -13.84
CA PRO A 64 -13.38 4.62 -15.08
C PRO A 64 -12.52 4.89 -16.33
N HIS A 65 -11.37 5.54 -16.13
CA HIS A 65 -10.39 5.86 -17.17
C HIS A 65 -9.00 5.42 -16.71
N PRO A 66 -8.71 4.11 -16.75
CA PRO A 66 -7.47 3.58 -16.20
C PRO A 66 -6.29 3.90 -17.11
N THR A 67 -5.15 4.21 -16.51
CA THR A 67 -3.84 4.28 -17.19
C THR A 67 -2.89 3.27 -16.55
N PRO A 68 -1.77 2.89 -17.20
CA PRO A 68 -0.81 1.96 -16.61
C PRO A 68 -0.33 2.37 -15.21
N ASP A 69 -0.11 3.67 -14.98
CA ASP A 69 0.35 4.19 -13.68
C ASP A 69 -0.78 4.45 -12.67
N ARG A 70 -2.04 4.48 -13.13
CA ARG A 70 -3.23 4.77 -12.34
C ARG A 70 -4.41 3.92 -12.82
N TYR A 71 -4.35 2.63 -12.50
CA TYR A 71 -5.25 1.61 -13.02
C TYR A 71 -6.46 1.36 -12.11
N ALA A 72 -6.21 1.18 -10.81
CA ALA A 72 -7.23 0.90 -9.82
C ALA A 72 -7.00 1.73 -8.55
N LEU A 73 -7.94 1.67 -7.60
CA LEU A 73 -7.82 2.29 -6.29
C LEU A 73 -8.35 1.40 -5.18
N ILE A 74 -7.90 1.66 -3.95
CA ILE A 74 -8.52 1.11 -2.73
C ILE A 74 -9.65 2.04 -2.30
N GLU A 75 -10.88 1.57 -2.44
CA GLU A 75 -12.07 2.26 -1.96
C GLU A 75 -12.10 2.28 -0.43
N LYS A 76 -12.23 3.49 0.11
CA LYS A 76 -12.35 3.71 1.55
C LYS A 76 -13.63 3.09 2.09
N THR A 77 -13.62 2.80 3.38
CA THR A 77 -14.85 2.52 4.12
C THR A 77 -15.74 3.77 4.16
N PHE A 78 -17.00 3.60 4.58
CA PHE A 78 -17.97 4.71 4.64
C PHE A 78 -17.52 5.86 5.54
N ASP A 79 -16.79 5.57 6.62
CA ASP A 79 -16.15 6.53 7.52
C ASP A 79 -14.85 7.14 6.97
N GLY A 80 -14.47 6.81 5.74
CA GLY A 80 -13.31 7.36 5.04
C GLY A 80 -11.98 6.70 5.41
N ASP A 81 -11.99 5.58 6.14
CA ASP A 81 -10.76 4.87 6.53
C ASP A 81 -10.29 3.88 5.46
N CYS A 82 -9.01 3.51 5.54
CA CYS A 82 -8.49 2.42 4.72
C CYS A 82 -9.07 1.08 5.23
N PRO A 83 -9.70 0.26 4.38
CA PRO A 83 -10.29 -1.03 4.81
C PRO A 83 -9.25 -2.05 5.30
N PHE A 84 -7.97 -1.78 5.04
CA PHE A 84 -6.86 -2.60 5.52
C PHE A 84 -6.32 -2.18 6.89
N HIS A 85 -6.80 -1.08 7.49
CA HIS A 85 -6.40 -0.75 8.85
C HIS A 85 -6.92 -1.78 9.86
N MET A 86 -6.01 -2.30 10.67
CA MET A 86 -6.34 -3.06 11.86
C MET A 86 -6.71 -2.10 13.00
N THR A 87 -7.14 -2.63 14.13
CA THR A 87 -7.56 -1.82 15.29
C THR A 87 -6.47 -0.92 15.86
N ASN A 88 -5.20 -1.27 15.68
CA ASN A 88 -4.04 -0.44 16.03
C ASN A 88 -3.64 0.55 14.93
N GLY A 89 -4.44 0.69 13.87
CA GLY A 89 -4.19 1.59 12.75
C GLY A 89 -3.09 1.13 11.79
N TYR A 90 -2.53 -0.06 11.96
CA TYR A 90 -1.53 -0.63 11.04
C TYR A 90 -2.18 -1.38 9.89
N CYS A 91 -1.53 -1.37 8.73
CA CYS A 91 -2.02 -2.01 7.52
C CYS A 91 -1.91 -3.54 7.62
N MET A 92 -3.04 -4.23 7.51
CA MET A 92 -3.13 -5.68 7.50
C MET A 92 -2.41 -6.30 6.29
N LEU A 93 -2.46 -5.65 5.12
CA LEU A 93 -1.72 -6.09 3.93
C LEU A 93 -0.21 -6.10 4.20
N HIS A 94 0.34 -5.01 4.73
CA HIS A 94 1.75 -4.95 5.11
C HIS A 94 2.09 -5.99 6.20
N THR A 95 1.21 -6.15 7.19
CA THR A 95 1.43 -7.08 8.31
C THR A 95 1.53 -8.52 7.84
N GLN A 96 0.67 -8.94 6.90
CA GLN A 96 0.60 -10.33 6.45
C GLN A 96 1.56 -10.65 5.30
N CYS A 97 1.75 -9.70 4.37
CA CYS A 97 2.42 -9.97 3.10
C CYS A 97 3.74 -9.19 2.92
N GLY A 98 4.08 -8.28 3.85
CA GLY A 98 5.31 -7.49 3.80
C GLY A 98 5.25 -6.31 2.84
N GLU A 99 6.35 -5.54 2.79
CA GLU A 99 6.43 -4.29 2.03
C GLU A 99 6.44 -4.48 0.51
N LYS A 100 6.94 -5.63 0.03
CA LYS A 100 7.16 -5.88 -1.42
C LYS A 100 5.89 -5.94 -2.24
N VAL A 101 4.76 -6.27 -1.62
CA VAL A 101 3.46 -6.36 -2.31
C VAL A 101 2.66 -5.06 -2.25
N LEU A 102 3.14 -4.07 -1.49
CA LEU A 102 2.41 -2.82 -1.34
C LEU A 102 2.44 -2.05 -2.66
N PRO A 103 1.31 -1.46 -3.09
CA PRO A 103 1.30 -0.53 -4.21
C PRO A 103 2.36 0.56 -4.05
N ASN A 104 2.92 1.01 -5.16
CA ASN A 104 4.01 1.99 -5.16
C ASN A 104 3.68 3.24 -4.32
N ILE A 105 2.41 3.69 -4.38
CA ILE A 105 1.97 4.86 -3.62
C ILE A 105 2.11 4.70 -2.10
N CYS A 106 2.03 3.47 -1.57
CA CYS A 106 2.13 3.19 -0.14
C CYS A 106 3.55 3.41 0.40
N HIS A 107 4.57 3.34 -0.46
CA HIS A 107 5.97 3.56 -0.09
C HIS A 107 6.33 5.05 0.07
N TYR A 108 5.43 5.96 -0.33
CA TYR A 108 5.61 7.39 -0.05
C TYR A 108 5.29 7.78 1.39
N PHE A 109 4.79 6.84 2.20
CA PHE A 109 4.55 7.04 3.63
C PHE A 109 5.50 6.19 4.48
N PRO A 110 6.06 6.73 5.57
CA PRO A 110 5.96 8.11 6.02
C PRO A 110 6.74 9.09 5.15
#